data_AF-A0A838V2P0-F1
#
_entry.id   AF-A0A838V2P0-F1
#
_cell.length_a   1.000
_cell.length_b   1.000
_cell.length_c   1.000
_cell.angle_alpha   90.00
_cell.angle_beta   90.00
_cell.angle_gamma   90.00
#
_symmetry.space_group_name_H-M   'P 1'
#
loop_
_entity.id
_entity.type
_entity.pdbx_description
1 polymer ?
#
loop_
_entity_poly.entity_id
_entity_poly.type
_entity_poly.pdbx_seq_one_letter_code
_entity_poly.pdbx_strand_id
1 'polypeptide(L)'
;MASTDSQRLRLGGMALRNGLLIHGPTHWSAAVRDSAGEIQVASARKPELAPKLLAKAPGLRGPLKLAEAMAVLPLARRRLPAARLPFEDWRVVAAV
;
A
#
# COMPACT_ATOMS: atom_id res chain seq x y z
N MET A 1 -12.64 31.41 14.40
CA MET A 1 -11.25 30.92 14.27
C MET A 1 -11.30 29.41 14.08
N ALA A 2 -11.06 28.93 12.86
CA ALA A 2 -11.01 27.49 12.57
C ALA A 2 -9.78 26.89 13.26
N SER A 3 -9.96 25.84 14.04
CA SER A 3 -8.88 25.15 14.74
C SER A 3 -7.88 24.56 13.73
N THR A 4 -6.63 24.98 13.83
CA THR A 4 -5.45 24.50 13.07
C THR A 4 -5.05 23.08 13.48
N ASP A 5 -5.99 22.12 13.46
CA ASP A 5 -5.66 20.70 13.50
C ASP A 5 -6.09 20.08 12.17
N SER A 6 -5.39 20.47 11.10
CA SER A 6 -5.45 19.74 9.84
C SER A 6 -4.86 18.36 10.12
N GLN A 7 -5.75 17.40 10.37
CA GLN A 7 -5.45 16.04 10.76
C GLN A 7 -4.40 15.45 9.80
N ARG A 8 -3.14 15.36 10.25
CA ARG A 8 -2.00 15.00 9.39
C ARG A 8 -2.30 13.72 8.62
N LEU A 9 -2.31 13.80 7.30
CA LEU A 9 -2.53 12.64 6.43
C LEU A 9 -1.36 11.66 6.61
N ARG A 10 -1.65 10.51 7.22
CA ARG A 10 -0.67 9.44 7.41
C ARG A 10 -0.55 8.63 6.13
N LEU A 11 0.57 8.80 5.44
CA LEU A 11 0.93 8.03 4.27
C LEU A 11 2.01 7.00 4.64
N GLY A 12 1.77 5.76 4.24
CA GLY A 12 2.77 4.72 4.17
C GLY A 12 3.07 4.38 2.72
N GLY A 13 4.00 3.47 2.49
CA GLY A 13 4.33 3.07 1.13
C GLY A 13 5.49 2.09 1.09
N MET A 14 5.90 1.80 -0.13
CA MET A 14 7.00 0.91 -0.43
C MET A 14 7.68 1.41 -1.70
N ALA A 15 8.98 1.66 -1.61
CA ALA A 15 9.80 1.87 -2.79
C ALA A 15 9.82 0.57 -3.60
N LEU A 16 9.51 0.65 -4.90
CA LEU A 16 9.61 -0.47 -5.83
C LEU A 16 10.92 -0.32 -6.60
N ARG A 17 11.41 -1.41 -7.18
CA ARG A 17 12.68 -1.34 -7.94
C ARG A 17 12.58 -0.46 -9.18
N ASN A 18 11.38 -0.34 -9.72
CA ASN A 18 11.07 0.44 -10.90
C ASN A 18 9.97 1.48 -10.63
N GLY A 19 9.76 1.89 -9.38
CA GLY A 19 8.67 2.82 -9.08
C GLY A 19 8.39 3.02 -7.59
N LEU A 20 7.17 3.40 -7.28
CA LEU A 20 6.73 3.68 -5.91
C LEU A 20 5.28 3.24 -5.71
N LEU A 21 5.01 2.64 -4.55
CA LEU A 21 3.66 2.37 -4.04
C LEU A 21 3.44 3.25 -2.79
N ILE A 22 2.35 4.00 -2.76
CA ILE A 22 1.92 4.79 -1.61
C ILE A 22 0.53 4.31 -1.19
N HIS A 23 0.27 4.24 0.11
CA HIS A 23 -1.07 4.03 0.62
C HIS A 23 -1.40 4.99 1.76
N GLY A 24 -2.61 5.52 1.74
CA GLY A 24 -3.19 6.29 2.82
C GLY A 24 -4.17 5.46 3.65
N PRO A 25 -5.00 6.13 4.46
CA PRO A 25 -6.02 5.47 5.27
C PRO A 25 -7.08 4.73 4.45
N THR A 26 -7.44 5.26 3.27
CA THR A 26 -8.59 4.79 2.48
C THR A 26 -8.24 4.34 1.06
N HIS A 27 -7.10 4.79 0.51
CA HIS A 27 -6.71 4.53 -0.87
C HIS A 27 -5.24 4.13 -0.97
N TRP A 28 -4.89 3.49 -2.08
CA TRP A 28 -3.53 3.26 -2.50
C TRP A 28 -3.32 3.78 -3.93
N SER A 29 -2.09 4.11 -4.25
CA SER A 29 -1.64 4.53 -5.58
C SER A 29 -0.24 4.01 -5.83
N ALA A 30 0.04 3.60 -7.06
CA ALA A 30 1.37 3.18 -7.48
C ALA A 30 1.68 3.72 -8.87
N ALA A 31 2.94 4.05 -9.08
CA ALA A 31 3.51 4.41 -10.38
C ALA A 31 4.75 3.55 -10.61
N VAL A 32 4.84 2.92 -11.78
CA VAL A 32 5.97 2.05 -12.15
C VAL A 32 6.40 2.31 -13.59
N ARG A 33 7.70 2.19 -13.83
CA ARG A 33 8.30 2.25 -15.16
C ARG A 33 8.42 0.85 -15.72
N ASP A 34 7.84 0.59 -16.89
CA ASP A 34 7.99 -0.69 -17.57
C ASP A 34 9.31 -0.80 -18.34
N SER A 35 9.52 -1.93 -19.03
CA SER A 35 10.75 -2.18 -19.78
C SER A 35 10.90 -1.34 -21.05
N ALA A 36 9.80 -0.83 -21.61
CA ALA A 36 9.84 0.13 -22.72
C ALA A 36 10.16 1.55 -22.23
N GLY A 37 10.07 1.76 -20.92
CA GLY A 37 10.34 3.02 -20.26
C GLY A 37 9.09 3.86 -19.99
N GLU A 38 7.91 3.33 -20.29
CA GLU A 38 6.63 3.98 -20.07
C GLU A 38 6.24 3.95 -18.60
N ILE A 39 5.57 5.01 -18.14
CA ILE A 39 5.07 5.10 -16.77
C ILE A 39 3.63 4.62 -16.72
N GLN A 40 3.41 3.54 -15.99
CA GLN A 40 2.09 2.99 -15.71
C GLN A 40 1.68 3.37 -14.29
N VAL A 41 0.45 3.86 -14.14
CA VAL A 41 -0.10 4.30 -12.86
C VAL A 41 -1.41 3.58 -12.57
N ALA A 42 -1.60 3.17 -11.32
CA ALA A 42 -2.87 2.64 -10.85
C ALA A 42 -3.16 3.11 -9.43
N SER A 43 -4.44 3.32 -9.14
CA SER A 43 -4.91 3.62 -7.79
C SER A 43 -6.25 2.94 -7.54
N ALA A 44 -6.56 2.64 -6.28
CA ALA A 44 -7.88 2.18 -5.89
C ALA A 44 -8.12 2.40 -4.39
N ARG A 45 -9.36 2.17 -3.95
CA ARG A 45 -9.68 2.06 -2.52
C ARG A 45 -8.96 0.86 -1.91
N LYS A 46 -8.56 0.99 -0.65
CA LYS A 46 -8.08 -0.15 0.14
C LYS A 46 -9.25 -1.09 0.42
N PRO A 47 -9.02 -2.42 0.36
CA PRO A 47 -10.03 -3.37 0.79
C PRO A 47 -10.29 -3.20 2.29
N GLU A 48 -11.56 -3.12 2.68
CA GLU A 48 -11.98 -3.18 4.09
C GLU A 48 -12.17 -4.66 4.45
N LEU A 49 -11.21 -5.23 5.19
CA LEU A 49 -11.23 -6.67 5.53
C LEU A 49 -12.07 -6.96 6.77
N ALA A 50 -12.37 -5.95 7.60
CA ALA A 50 -13.26 -6.08 8.75
C ALA A 50 -14.51 -5.19 8.63
N PRO A 51 -15.71 -5.76 8.81
CA PRO A 51 -16.88 -4.99 9.21
C PRO A 51 -16.59 -4.21 10.49
N LYS A 52 -17.23 -3.03 10.66
CA LYS A 52 -17.09 -2.14 11.84
C LYS A 52 -17.22 -2.84 13.21
N LEU A 53 -17.83 -4.02 13.26
CA LEU A 53 -18.05 -4.84 14.45
C LEU A 53 -16.80 -5.64 14.88
N LEU A 54 -16.04 -6.24 13.95
CA LEU A 54 -14.82 -7.01 14.24
C LEU A 54 -13.67 -6.10 14.70
N ALA A 55 -13.67 -4.85 14.24
CA ALA A 55 -12.76 -3.81 14.71
C ALA A 55 -13.02 -3.38 16.16
N LYS A 56 -14.02 -3.91 16.87
CA LYS A 56 -14.26 -3.61 18.30
C LYS A 56 -13.58 -4.59 19.25
N ALA A 57 -13.12 -5.75 18.78
CA ALA A 57 -12.40 -6.71 19.60
C ALA A 57 -11.01 -6.18 20.01
N PRO A 58 -10.67 -6.16 21.31
CA PRO A 58 -9.33 -5.76 21.76
C PRO A 58 -8.27 -6.70 21.18
N GLY A 59 -7.11 -6.13 20.79
CA GLY A 59 -6.00 -6.88 20.17
C GLY A 59 -6.14 -7.14 18.67
N LEU A 60 -7.36 -7.20 18.12
CA LEU A 60 -7.57 -7.56 16.70
C LEU A 60 -7.38 -6.40 15.71
N ARG A 61 -7.54 -5.16 16.17
CA ARG A 61 -7.49 -3.95 15.33
C ARG A 61 -6.17 -3.81 14.55
N GLY A 62 -5.04 -4.03 15.22
CA GLY A 62 -3.70 -3.88 14.64
C GLY A 62 -3.44 -4.90 13.53
N PRO A 63 -3.55 -6.20 13.82
CA PRO A 63 -3.41 -7.26 12.81
C PRO A 63 -4.34 -7.09 11.61
N LEU A 64 -5.61 -6.70 11.83
CA LEU A 64 -6.55 -6.41 10.75
C LEU A 64 -6.06 -5.26 9.86
N LYS A 65 -5.60 -4.16 10.44
CA LYS A 65 -5.07 -3.02 9.68
C LYS A 65 -3.79 -3.38 8.91
N LEU A 66 -2.96 -4.24 9.48
CA LEU A 66 -1.79 -4.80 8.79
C LEU A 66 -2.23 -5.66 7.60
N ALA A 67 -3.18 -6.57 7.77
CA ALA A 67 -3.70 -7.41 6.69
C ALA A 67 -4.29 -6.56 5.54
N GLU A 68 -5.04 -5.50 5.87
CA GLU A 68 -5.58 -4.56 4.87
C GLU A 68 -4.48 -3.84 4.09
N ALA A 69 -3.36 -3.49 4.75
CA ALA A 69 -2.21 -2.90 4.09
C ALA A 69 -1.47 -3.92 3.21
N MET A 70 -1.27 -5.14 3.70
CA MET A 70 -0.62 -6.22 2.94
C MET A 70 -1.44 -6.63 1.71
N ALA A 71 -2.77 -6.58 1.78
CA ALA A 71 -3.65 -6.86 0.64
C ALA A 71 -3.50 -5.86 -0.52
N VAL A 72 -2.94 -4.67 -0.28
CA VAL A 72 -2.64 -3.70 -1.34
C VAL A 72 -1.62 -4.25 -2.33
N LEU A 73 -0.62 -5.01 -1.87
CA LEU A 73 0.46 -5.53 -2.73
C LEU A 73 -0.06 -6.42 -3.86
N PRO A 74 -0.82 -7.51 -3.62
CA PRO A 74 -1.37 -8.32 -4.70
C PRO A 74 -2.37 -7.56 -5.57
N LEU A 75 -3.11 -6.58 -5.02
CA LEU A 75 -4.02 -5.74 -5.81
C LEU A 75 -3.27 -4.78 -6.75
N ALA A 76 -2.18 -4.18 -6.27
CA ALA A 76 -1.30 -3.33 -7.05
C ALA A 76 -0.61 -4.15 -8.15
N ARG A 77 -0.07 -5.33 -7.82
CA ARG A 77 0.57 -6.24 -8.78
C ARG A 77 -0.39 -6.69 -9.88
N ARG A 78 -1.66 -6.95 -9.54
CA ARG A 78 -2.70 -7.30 -10.53
C ARG A 78 -3.02 -6.16 -11.50
N ARG A 79 -3.01 -4.89 -11.04
CA ARG A 79 -3.27 -3.71 -11.89
C ARG A 79 -2.04 -3.22 -12.62
N LEU A 80 -0.84 -3.48 -12.08
CA LEU A 80 0.44 -3.08 -12.64
C LEU A 80 1.36 -4.32 -12.73
N PRO A 81 1.19 -5.19 -13.75
CA PRO A 81 2.03 -6.38 -13.92
C PRO A 81 3.51 -6.06 -14.15
N ALA A 82 3.85 -4.82 -14.50
CA ALA A 82 5.22 -4.35 -14.60
C ALA A 82 5.87 -4.06 -13.23
N ALA A 83 5.11 -3.96 -12.14
CA ALA A 83 5.62 -3.55 -10.83
C ALA A 83 6.61 -4.55 -10.23
N ARG A 84 7.85 -4.15 -9.98
CA ARG A 84 8.89 -5.02 -9.38
C ARG A 84 8.99 -4.79 -7.88
N LEU A 85 8.54 -5.78 -7.12
CA LEU A 85 8.44 -5.70 -5.67
C LEU A 85 9.83 -5.89 -5.03
N PRO A 86 10.13 -5.26 -3.88
CA PRO A 86 11.46 -5.33 -3.28
C PRO A 86 11.93 -6.77 -3.01
N PHE A 87 11.01 -7.61 -2.52
CA PHE A 87 11.26 -9.01 -2.18
C PHE A 87 11.38 -9.96 -3.37
N GLU A 88 11.15 -9.48 -4.61
CA GLU A 88 11.48 -10.27 -5.81
C GLU A 88 12.99 -10.31 -6.06
N ASP A 89 13.78 -9.44 -5.42
CA ASP A 89 15.24 -9.51 -5.46
C ASP A 89 15.79 -10.22 -4.22
N TRP A 90 16.51 -11.31 -4.45
CA TRP A 90 17.15 -12.12 -3.41
C TRP A 90 18.06 -11.28 -2.49
N ARG A 91 18.75 -10.26 -3.03
CA ARG A 91 19.65 -9.39 -2.27
C ARG A 91 18.92 -8.56 -1.22
N VAL A 92 17.65 -8.22 -1.48
CA VAL A 92 16.80 -7.52 -0.51
C VAL A 92 16.35 -8.47 0.59
N VAL A 93 15.98 -9.70 0.23
CA VAL A 93 15.58 -10.73 1.19
C VAL A 93 16.75 -11.13 2.10
N ALA A 94 17.97 -11.22 1.55
CA ALA A 94 19.17 -11.61 2.29
C ALA A 94 19.75 -10.53 3.21
N ALA A 95 19.29 -9.28 3.07
CA ALA A 95 19.76 -8.16 3.88
C ALA A 95 18.99 -7.99 5.20
N VAL A 96 17.97 -8.82 5.45
CA VAL A 96 17.10 -8.81 6.63
C VAL A 96 17.42 -9.99 7.55
#